data_AF-A0A662XKB9-F1
#
_entry.id   AF-A0A662XKB9-F1
#
_cell.length_a   1.000
_cell.length_b   1.000
_cell.length_c   1.000
_cell.angle_alpha   90.00
_cell.angle_beta   90.00
_cell.angle_gamma   90.00
#
_symmetry.space_group_name_H-M   'P 1'
#
loop_
_entity.id
_entity.type
_entity.pdbx_description
1 polymer ?
#
loop_
_entity_poly.entity_id
_entity_poly.type
_entity_poly.pdbx_seq_one_letter_code
_entity_poly.pdbx_strand_id
1 'polypeptide(L)'
;MVSVYFWDWRFLRMVIDWIGFHIVVCIDAQVRGIRHFTVATMAGIPPLVLLLGWIMLDHLDGCNNFFLLKHESEHGNYHLSGVDVIGNGLMTLLLLLTKIAVKKRQTLQRGQKSSLIECVIYRCGLKLEVLEGPAMTVTSRARTGQVPVARRLAVATVGTNGANRANGANGATLHGPVLTQRMKFIKISQTFAANDTVFPWSVTETGRCSVWFLLPLYVIGAVGLILSSAVLVNGFNDVEYEGLLAQSWIAVLCSLAFVAPFVALYQRQLLKSVVTSFDFLFYAFQTTSANLCVCIMYNWDTSRCLMVLSWGIWAQWVLTLDALTPVMRERLGVHIRLAAPVVVLFLAGHIAVMCRIFFVGDVKLQDAVVIEGTIWNRHLIVRAIPFYFSRVATLSLWYPRLIWRLITASNAEVTILRGSVYYDNYFAKRGRRRSRAVTAKNIPERQHGKTHRRDQVAPAVNCDGPTALIAIQPH
;
A
#
# COMPACT_ATOMS: atom_id res chain seq x y z
N MET A 1 -6.87 29.66 -1.62
CA MET A 1 -6.80 30.76 -2.60
C MET A 1 -7.81 31.87 -2.28
N VAL A 2 -9.09 31.57 -2.02
CA VAL A 2 -10.08 32.59 -1.61
C VAL A 2 -9.70 33.31 -0.30
N SER A 3 -9.22 32.59 0.73
CA SER A 3 -8.78 33.22 2.00
C SER A 3 -7.47 34.04 1.88
N VAL A 4 -6.62 33.75 0.90
CA VAL A 4 -5.41 34.57 0.58
C VAL A 4 -5.84 35.90 -0.02
N TYR A 5 -6.89 35.89 -0.83
CA TYR A 5 -7.46 37.08 -1.44
C TYR A 5 -8.04 38.06 -0.40
N PHE A 6 -8.52 37.55 0.74
CA PHE A 6 -9.10 38.35 1.83
C PHE A 6 -8.12 38.74 2.95
N TRP A 7 -6.82 38.44 2.83
CA TRP A 7 -5.82 38.73 3.89
C TRP A 7 -6.22 38.19 5.28
N ASP A 8 -7.00 37.11 5.31
CA ASP A 8 -7.48 36.54 6.55
C ASP A 8 -6.37 35.70 7.20
N TRP A 9 -5.99 36.03 8.44
CA TRP A 9 -5.04 35.26 9.26
C TRP A 9 -5.44 33.78 9.41
N ARG A 10 -6.71 33.43 9.17
CA ARG A 10 -7.18 32.04 9.08
C ARG A 10 -6.46 31.23 7.98
N PHE A 11 -5.99 31.86 6.90
CA PHE A 11 -5.16 31.18 5.91
C PHE A 11 -3.84 30.68 6.51
N LEU A 12 -3.21 31.48 7.37
CA LEU A 12 -1.96 31.09 8.03
C LEU A 12 -2.19 29.86 8.92
N ARG A 13 -3.32 29.79 9.63
CA ARG A 13 -3.72 28.60 10.38
C ARG A 13 -3.90 27.38 9.47
N MET A 14 -4.56 27.53 8.32
CA MET A 14 -4.71 26.43 7.35
C MET A 14 -3.36 25.93 6.81
N VAL A 15 -2.41 26.84 6.55
CA VAL A 15 -1.05 26.48 6.13
C VAL A 15 -0.28 25.80 7.25
N ILE A 16 -0.41 26.28 8.50
CA ILE A 16 0.20 25.63 9.67
C ILE A 16 -0.38 24.23 9.88
N ASP A 17 -1.69 24.06 9.78
CA ASP A 17 -2.36 22.77 9.92
C ASP A 17 -1.96 21.83 8.76
N TRP A 18 -1.80 22.36 7.54
CA TRP A 18 -1.28 21.60 6.40
C TRP A 18 0.19 21.19 6.62
N ILE A 19 1.07 22.11 7.03
CA ILE A 19 2.46 21.79 7.36
C ILE A 19 2.52 20.77 8.50
N GLY A 20 1.69 20.94 9.53
CA GLY A 20 1.53 19.99 10.64
C GLY A 20 1.12 18.60 10.13
N PHE A 21 0.19 18.52 9.18
CA PHE A 21 -0.18 17.28 8.52
C PHE A 21 1.01 16.65 7.77
N HIS A 22 1.76 17.44 7.01
CA HIS A 22 2.96 16.95 6.33
C HIS A 22 4.04 16.49 7.31
N ILE A 23 4.23 17.20 8.43
CA ILE A 23 5.15 16.82 9.50
C ILE A 23 4.70 15.49 10.11
N VAL A 24 3.40 15.30 10.41
CA VAL A 24 2.87 14.02 10.92
C VAL A 24 3.13 12.88 9.92
N VAL A 25 2.94 13.11 8.62
CA VAL A 25 3.24 12.14 7.56
C VAL A 25 4.76 11.85 7.48
N CYS A 26 5.60 12.87 7.61
CA CYS A 26 7.06 12.72 7.64
C CYS A 26 7.54 12.00 8.92
N ILE A 27 6.92 12.26 10.07
CA ILE A 27 7.23 11.56 11.33
C ILE A 27 6.77 10.10 11.26
N ASP A 28 5.68 9.77 10.56
CA ASP A 28 5.32 8.37 10.30
C ASP A 28 6.46 7.63 9.57
N ALA A 29 7.18 8.32 8.69
CA ALA A 29 8.38 7.79 8.04
C ALA A 29 9.59 7.66 8.98
N GLN A 30 9.67 8.45 10.06
CA GLN A 30 10.79 8.41 11.01
C GLN A 30 10.55 7.37 12.12
N VAL A 31 11.11 6.18 11.94
CA VAL A 31 10.93 5.01 12.83
C VAL A 31 11.48 5.24 14.26
N ARG A 32 12.42 6.17 14.47
CA ARG A 32 13.10 6.37 15.76
C ARG A 32 12.32 7.22 16.78
N GLY A 33 11.31 7.98 16.34
CA GLY A 33 10.56 8.91 17.20
C GLY A 33 9.32 8.35 17.88
N ILE A 34 9.22 7.03 18.13
CA ILE A 34 7.94 6.37 18.52
C ILE A 34 7.32 6.96 19.79
N ARG A 35 8.13 7.30 20.80
CA ARG A 35 7.63 7.86 22.06
C ARG A 35 7.08 9.27 21.84
N HIS A 36 7.83 10.15 21.19
CA HIS A 36 7.40 11.50 20.88
C HIS A 36 6.18 11.52 19.96
N PHE A 37 6.13 10.63 18.98
CA PHE A 37 4.99 10.50 18.08
C PHE A 37 3.72 10.04 18.81
N THR A 38 3.83 9.03 19.67
CA THR A 38 2.69 8.56 20.48
C THR A 38 2.19 9.66 21.40
N VAL A 39 3.09 10.39 22.07
CA VAL A 39 2.74 11.53 22.93
C VAL A 39 2.06 12.64 22.11
N ALA A 40 2.63 13.02 20.97
CA ALA A 40 2.05 14.04 20.09
C ALA A 40 0.68 13.64 19.57
N THR A 41 0.47 12.36 19.23
CA THR A 41 -0.82 11.83 18.75
C THR A 41 -1.85 11.79 19.88
N MET A 42 -1.48 11.28 21.05
CA MET A 42 -2.37 11.24 22.22
C MET A 42 -2.70 12.65 22.75
N ALA A 43 -1.79 13.61 22.60
CA ALA A 43 -2.04 15.01 22.94
C ALA A 43 -2.83 15.74 21.84
N GLY A 44 -2.67 15.38 20.56
CA GLY A 44 -3.30 16.05 19.43
C GLY A 44 -4.72 15.57 19.10
N ILE A 45 -5.03 14.28 19.29
CA ILE A 45 -6.37 13.73 19.02
C ILE A 45 -7.45 14.39 19.90
N PRO A 46 -7.31 14.50 21.23
CA PRO A 46 -8.39 15.03 22.07
C PRO A 46 -8.76 16.48 21.73
N PRO A 47 -7.82 17.44 21.53
CA PRO A 47 -8.16 18.79 21.08
C PRO A 47 -8.85 18.81 19.72
N LEU A 48 -8.48 17.94 18.78
CA LEU A 48 -9.15 17.85 17.48
C LEU A 48 -10.59 17.32 17.60
N VAL A 49 -10.82 16.32 18.45
CA VAL A 49 -12.15 15.78 18.73
C VAL A 49 -13.01 16.80 19.49
N LEU A 50 -12.42 17.51 20.46
CA LEU A 50 -13.10 18.57 21.20
C LEU A 50 -13.44 19.74 20.27
N LEU A 51 -12.51 20.17 19.42
CA LEU A 51 -12.76 21.22 18.42
C LEU A 51 -13.85 20.79 17.43
N LEU A 52 -13.79 19.54 16.93
CA LEU A 52 -14.82 18.98 16.06
C LEU A 52 -16.18 18.98 16.77
N GLY A 53 -16.22 18.52 18.02
CA GLY A 53 -17.41 18.51 18.86
C GLY A 53 -17.94 19.93 19.09
N TRP A 54 -17.08 20.90 19.36
CA TRP A 54 -17.44 22.30 19.61
C TRP A 54 -18.00 22.99 18.36
N ILE A 55 -17.42 22.67 17.19
CA ILE A 55 -17.90 23.13 15.89
C ILE A 55 -19.25 22.49 15.56
N MET A 56 -19.37 21.16 15.71
CA MET A 56 -20.61 20.42 15.44
C MET A 56 -21.75 20.78 16.41
N LEU A 57 -21.40 21.11 17.65
CA LEU A 57 -22.31 21.62 18.67
C LEU A 57 -22.57 23.11 18.52
N ASP A 58 -22.11 23.78 17.45
CA ASP A 58 -22.42 25.17 17.16
C ASP A 58 -22.29 26.07 18.42
N HIS A 59 -21.19 25.86 19.14
CA HIS A 59 -20.76 26.68 20.27
C HIS A 59 -19.72 27.73 19.84
N LEU A 60 -19.34 27.73 18.56
CA LEU A 60 -18.41 28.67 17.96
C LEU A 60 -19.21 29.68 17.13
N ASP A 61 -19.69 30.72 17.80
CA ASP A 61 -20.39 31.83 17.17
C ASP A 61 -19.54 32.41 16.03
N GLY A 62 -20.11 32.49 14.82
CA GLY A 62 -19.45 33.01 13.63
C GLY A 62 -18.75 31.98 12.74
N CYS A 63 -18.62 30.72 13.15
CA CYS A 63 -18.14 29.65 12.26
C CYS A 63 -19.24 29.10 11.35
N ASN A 64 -20.50 29.12 11.81
CA ASN A 64 -21.62 28.50 11.11
C ASN A 64 -22.12 29.27 9.88
N ASN A 65 -21.83 30.57 9.80
CA ASN A 65 -22.24 31.42 8.68
C ASN A 65 -21.16 31.53 7.59
N PHE A 66 -20.04 30.80 7.72
CA PHE A 66 -18.97 30.85 6.72
C PHE A 66 -19.27 29.91 5.54
N PHE A 67 -19.81 30.49 4.48
CA PHE A 67 -19.98 29.81 3.19
C PHE A 67 -18.68 29.92 2.40
N LEU A 68 -18.05 28.77 2.16
CA LEU A 68 -16.78 28.69 1.43
C LEU A 68 -17.00 28.89 -0.07
N LEU A 69 -18.14 28.40 -0.54
CA LEU A 69 -18.64 28.63 -1.89
C LEU A 69 -20.17 28.75 -1.81
N LYS A 70 -20.70 29.88 -2.29
CA LYS A 70 -22.12 30.04 -2.58
C LYS A 70 -22.25 30.06 -4.09
N HIS A 71 -22.90 29.04 -4.64
CA HIS A 71 -23.21 28.99 -6.06
C HIS A 71 -24.73 28.92 -6.20
N GLU A 72 -25.29 29.97 -6.77
CA GLU A 72 -26.71 30.11 -7.04
C GLU A 72 -26.91 29.72 -8.50
N SER A 73 -27.47 28.53 -8.72
CA SER A 73 -27.87 28.05 -10.03
C SER A 73 -29.39 28.21 -10.17
N GLU A 74 -29.90 28.29 -11.39
CA GLU A 74 -31.34 28.47 -11.68
C GLU A 74 -32.26 27.46 -10.96
N HIS A 75 -31.73 26.29 -10.60
CA HIS A 75 -32.49 25.18 -10.02
C HIS A 75 -32.13 24.88 -8.55
N GLY A 76 -31.21 25.63 -7.95
CA GLY A 76 -30.82 25.37 -6.57
C GLY A 76 -29.68 26.25 -6.05
N ASN A 77 -29.76 26.53 -4.75
CA ASN A 77 -28.72 27.21 -4.00
C ASN A 77 -27.75 26.19 -3.38
N TYR A 78 -26.55 26.10 -3.95
CA TYR A 78 -25.49 25.26 -3.41
C TYR A 78 -24.68 26.05 -2.38
N HIS A 79 -24.68 25.54 -1.16
CA HIS A 79 -23.95 26.11 -0.04
C HIS A 79 -22.93 25.12 0.46
N LEU A 80 -21.65 25.38 0.16
CA LEU A 80 -20.55 24.64 0.77
C LEU A 80 -20.22 25.33 2.10
N SER A 81 -20.78 24.83 3.21
CA SER A 81 -20.45 25.34 4.54
C SER A 81 -19.01 24.96 4.90
N GLY A 82 -18.24 25.92 5.43
CA GLY A 82 -16.90 25.65 5.95
C GLY A 82 -16.93 24.61 7.08
N VAL A 83 -18.02 24.58 7.86
CA VAL A 83 -18.22 23.62 8.96
C VAL A 83 -18.24 22.19 8.46
N ASP A 84 -18.93 21.92 7.34
CA ASP A 84 -19.02 20.58 6.76
C ASP A 84 -17.66 20.11 6.23
N VAL A 85 -16.92 21.01 5.59
CA VAL A 85 -15.58 20.71 5.05
C VAL A 85 -14.60 20.44 6.19
N ILE A 86 -14.58 21.31 7.21
CA ILE A 86 -13.73 21.15 8.40
C ILE A 86 -14.10 19.86 9.14
N GLY A 87 -15.40 19.62 9.35
CA GLY A 87 -15.91 18.45 10.04
C GLY A 87 -15.47 17.13 9.39
N ASN A 88 -15.68 17.03 8.08
CA ASN A 88 -15.28 15.86 7.30
C ASN A 88 -13.76 15.69 7.22
N GLY A 89 -13.01 16.80 7.14
CA GLY A 89 -11.55 16.82 7.21
C GLY A 89 -11.02 16.30 8.54
N LEU A 90 -11.56 16.80 9.65
CA LEU A 90 -11.21 16.39 11.01
C LEU A 90 -11.56 14.92 11.26
N MET A 91 -12.71 14.44 10.79
CA MET A 91 -13.08 13.02 10.89
C MET A 91 -12.09 12.12 10.14
N THR A 92 -11.67 12.54 8.94
CA THR A 92 -10.66 11.82 8.15
C THR A 92 -9.30 11.81 8.84
N LEU A 93 -8.91 12.96 9.42
CA LEU A 93 -7.68 13.09 10.20
C LEU A 93 -7.71 12.19 11.44
N LEU A 94 -8.84 12.13 12.15
CA LEU A 94 -9.03 11.27 13.32
C LEU A 94 -8.83 9.79 12.96
N LEU A 95 -9.40 9.33 11.85
CA LEU A 95 -9.20 7.96 11.36
C LEU A 95 -7.72 7.68 11.03
N LEU A 96 -7.03 8.63 10.41
CA LEU A 96 -5.61 8.52 10.08
C LEU A 96 -4.74 8.49 11.34
N LEU A 97 -4.97 9.38 12.30
CA LEU A 97 -4.23 9.38 13.57
C LEU A 97 -4.48 8.10 14.37
N THR A 98 -5.73 7.61 14.38
CA THR A 98 -6.10 6.34 15.01
C THR A 98 -5.33 5.17 14.38
N LYS A 99 -5.23 5.11 13.04
CA LYS A 99 -4.39 4.12 12.36
C LYS A 99 -2.96 4.16 12.86
N ILE A 100 -2.34 5.34 12.82
CA ILE A 100 -0.92 5.44 13.12
C ILE A 100 -0.69 5.04 14.58
N ALA A 101 -1.57 5.47 15.50
CA ALA A 101 -1.56 5.04 16.89
C ALA A 101 -1.68 3.51 17.04
N VAL A 102 -2.65 2.86 16.38
CA VAL A 102 -2.85 1.41 16.44
C VAL A 102 -1.64 0.66 15.87
N LYS A 103 -1.14 1.07 14.70
CA LYS A 103 0.02 0.45 14.05
C LYS A 103 1.26 0.56 14.93
N LYS A 104 1.53 1.73 15.50
CA LYS A 104 2.66 1.97 16.40
C LYS A 104 2.50 1.15 17.69
N ARG A 105 1.29 1.04 18.26
CA ARG A 105 1.01 0.18 19.43
C ARG A 105 1.31 -1.29 19.13
N GLN A 106 0.88 -1.79 17.97
CA GLN A 106 1.19 -3.17 17.56
C GLN A 106 2.71 -3.38 17.40
N THR A 107 3.43 -2.43 16.82
CA THR A 107 4.90 -2.48 16.73
C THR A 107 5.56 -2.48 18.11
N LEU A 108 5.11 -1.63 19.04
CA LEU A 108 5.63 -1.56 20.41
C LEU A 108 5.37 -2.84 21.20
N GLN A 109 4.17 -3.42 21.10
CA GLN A 109 3.84 -4.69 21.75
C GLN A 109 4.72 -5.85 21.26
N ARG A 110 5.12 -5.84 19.99
CA ARG A 110 6.09 -6.81 19.45
C ARG A 110 7.53 -6.50 19.89
N GLY A 111 7.90 -5.22 19.96
CA GLY A 111 9.24 -4.76 20.33
C GLY A 111 9.59 -4.85 21.81
N GLN A 112 8.60 -4.93 22.72
CA GLN A 112 8.85 -4.95 24.17
C GLN A 112 9.70 -6.14 24.67
N LYS A 113 9.89 -7.19 23.85
CA LYS A 113 10.75 -8.34 24.17
C LYS A 113 12.12 -8.31 23.48
N SER A 114 12.45 -7.28 22.70
CA SER A 114 13.71 -7.21 21.96
C SER A 114 14.19 -5.77 21.74
N SER A 115 15.45 -5.48 22.05
CA SER A 115 16.10 -4.19 21.75
C SER A 115 16.38 -3.98 20.24
N LEU A 116 15.90 -4.87 19.38
CA LEU A 116 16.07 -4.80 17.94
C LEU A 116 15.00 -3.89 17.32
N ILE A 117 15.45 -2.87 16.59
CA ILE A 117 14.59 -2.02 15.79
C ILE A 117 14.38 -2.70 14.44
N GLU A 118 13.18 -3.26 14.22
CA GLU A 118 12.81 -3.83 12.92
C GLU A 118 12.55 -2.71 11.92
N CYS A 119 13.51 -2.49 11.02
CA CYS A 119 13.36 -1.51 9.94
C CYS A 119 12.62 -2.16 8.76
N VAL A 120 11.29 -2.23 8.83
CA VAL A 120 10.41 -2.84 7.81
C VAL A 120 10.48 -2.13 6.44
N ILE A 121 11.01 -0.90 6.41
CA ILE A 121 10.98 -0.02 5.23
C ILE A 121 12.20 -0.21 4.31
N TYR A 122 13.33 -0.68 4.84
CA TYR A 122 14.54 -0.82 4.03
C TYR A 122 14.57 -2.19 3.34
N ARG A 123 14.49 -2.15 2.01
CA ARG A 123 14.77 -3.31 1.16
C ARG A 123 16.18 -3.17 0.62
N CYS A 124 17.08 -4.06 1.03
CA CYS A 124 18.42 -4.13 0.49
C CYS A 124 18.54 -5.42 -0.34
N GLY A 125 19.00 -5.29 -1.58
CA GLY A 125 19.51 -6.42 -2.33
C GLY A 125 20.83 -6.86 -1.70
N LEU A 126 20.81 -7.93 -0.91
CA LEU A 126 22.02 -8.47 -0.33
C LEU A 126 22.72 -9.33 -1.39
N LYS A 127 23.86 -8.84 -1.90
CA LYS A 127 24.79 -9.67 -2.65
C LYS A 127 25.67 -10.40 -1.63
N LEU A 128 25.39 -11.68 -1.42
CA LEU A 128 26.20 -12.53 -0.56
C LEU A 128 27.42 -12.96 -1.36
N GLU A 129 28.58 -12.37 -1.06
CA GLU A 129 29.85 -12.84 -1.57
C GLU A 129 30.46 -13.78 -0.52
N VAL A 130 30.81 -14.99 -0.94
CA VAL A 130 31.63 -15.88 -0.13
C VAL A 130 33.01 -15.26 -0.13
N LEU A 131 33.42 -14.64 0.96
CA LEU A 131 34.84 -14.38 1.15
C LEU A 131 35.51 -15.74 1.27
N GLU A 132 36.19 -16.14 0.21
CA GLU A 132 37.30 -17.09 0.29
C GLU A 132 38.40 -16.42 1.11
N GLY A 133 38.22 -16.45 2.43
CA GLY A 133 39.30 -16.09 3.33
C GLY A 133 40.49 -17.01 3.03
N PRO A 134 41.74 -16.51 3.06
CA PRO A 134 42.90 -17.38 3.01
C PRO A 134 42.67 -18.45 4.06
N ALA A 135 42.69 -19.70 3.62
CA ALA A 135 42.44 -20.86 4.46
C ALA A 135 43.11 -20.59 5.81
N MET A 136 42.32 -20.33 6.86
CA MET A 136 42.84 -20.41 8.20
C MET A 136 43.20 -21.89 8.32
N THR A 137 44.44 -22.20 8.00
CA THR A 137 45.14 -23.38 8.49
C THR A 137 45.04 -23.25 9.99
N VAL A 138 43.96 -23.81 10.53
CA VAL A 138 43.86 -24.23 11.91
C VAL A 138 44.90 -25.33 12.01
N THR A 139 46.16 -24.93 12.14
CA THR A 139 47.21 -25.79 12.66
C THR A 139 46.75 -26.10 14.08
N SER A 140 46.06 -27.23 14.20
CA SER A 140 45.84 -27.94 15.44
C SER A 140 47.22 -28.29 15.98
N ARG A 141 47.84 -27.34 16.69
CA ARG A 141 49.02 -27.61 17.49
C ARG A 141 48.47 -28.05 18.83
N ALA A 142 48.46 -29.37 19.03
CA ALA A 142 48.24 -29.99 20.32
C ALA A 142 49.21 -29.35 21.32
N ARG A 143 48.69 -28.46 22.18
CA ARG A 143 49.40 -27.99 23.35
C ARG A 143 48.41 -28.03 24.50
N THR A 144 48.58 -29.06 25.31
CA THR A 144 48.10 -29.18 26.68
C THR A 144 48.46 -27.91 27.46
N GLY A 145 47.48 -27.31 28.13
CA GLY A 145 47.70 -26.22 29.08
C GLY A 145 46.75 -25.04 28.92
N GLN A 146 45.67 -25.08 29.69
CA GLN A 146 44.98 -23.95 30.35
C GLN A 146 44.60 -22.66 29.56
N VAL A 147 43.27 -22.46 29.43
CA VAL A 147 42.48 -21.19 29.59
C VAL A 147 42.71 -20.07 28.52
N PRO A 148 41.74 -19.20 28.12
CA PRO A 148 40.30 -19.05 28.43
C PRO A 148 39.37 -19.12 27.18
N VAL A 149 38.07 -19.10 27.43
CA VAL A 149 36.98 -18.96 26.45
C VAL A 149 37.07 -17.59 25.74
N ALA A 150 37.81 -17.53 24.63
CA ALA A 150 37.84 -16.38 23.75
C ALA A 150 36.62 -16.39 22.81
N ARG A 151 35.63 -15.55 23.12
CA ARG A 151 34.46 -15.27 22.29
C ARG A 151 34.93 -14.64 20.98
N ARG A 152 34.89 -15.38 19.87
CA ARG A 152 35.29 -14.91 18.54
C ARG A 152 34.47 -13.68 18.14
N LEU A 153 35.11 -12.51 18.13
CA LEU A 153 34.60 -11.27 17.56
C LEU A 153 35.35 -11.03 16.24
N ALA A 154 34.68 -11.24 15.11
CA ALA A 154 35.19 -10.78 13.82
C ALA A 154 34.65 -9.37 13.59
N VAL A 155 35.54 -8.38 13.64
CA VAL A 155 35.28 -6.98 13.30
C VAL A 155 35.56 -6.82 11.81
N ALA A 156 34.54 -6.46 11.01
CA ALA A 156 34.73 -6.07 9.62
C ALA A 156 35.02 -4.56 9.58
N THR A 157 36.27 -4.20 9.29
CA THR A 157 36.65 -2.86 8.87
C THR A 157 36.15 -2.63 7.45
N VAL A 158 35.32 -1.59 7.26
CA VAL A 158 34.88 -1.13 5.94
C VAL A 158 36.06 -0.44 5.27
N GLY A 159 36.84 -1.20 4.49
CA GLY A 159 37.88 -0.67 3.62
C GLY A 159 37.25 -0.13 2.35
N THR A 160 37.15 1.19 2.21
CA THR A 160 36.97 1.82 0.92
C THR A 160 38.22 1.57 0.08
N ASN A 161 38.17 0.57 -0.80
CA ASN A 161 39.21 0.35 -1.80
C ASN A 161 39.14 1.44 -2.88
N GLY A 162 39.60 2.64 -2.53
CA GLY A 162 40.08 3.64 -3.47
C GLY A 162 41.55 3.37 -3.70
N ALA A 163 41.88 2.70 -4.79
CA ALA A 163 43.25 2.60 -5.26
C ALA A 163 43.76 4.01 -5.58
N ASN A 164 44.59 4.57 -4.71
CA ASN A 164 45.64 5.50 -5.12
C ASN A 164 46.79 5.50 -4.11
N ARG A 165 47.95 5.21 -4.68
CA ARG A 165 49.25 5.06 -4.06
C ARG A 165 49.94 6.43 -4.15
N ALA A 166 50.24 7.07 -3.01
CA ALA A 166 51.48 7.82 -2.77
C ALA A 166 51.44 8.63 -1.47
N ASN A 167 52.30 8.23 -0.54
CA ASN A 167 53.18 9.05 0.31
C ASN A 167 52.67 10.41 0.82
N GLY A 168 52.50 10.50 2.15
CA GLY A 168 52.54 11.80 2.83
C GLY A 168 51.93 11.80 4.23
N ALA A 169 52.79 11.58 5.24
CA ALA A 169 52.77 12.18 6.58
C ALA A 169 51.45 12.26 7.39
N ASN A 170 51.44 11.54 8.52
CA ASN A 170 51.01 11.98 9.85
C ASN A 170 49.71 12.80 9.94
N GLY A 171 48.61 12.24 9.46
CA GLY A 171 47.27 12.63 9.90
C GLY A 171 46.69 11.53 10.77
N ALA A 172 46.71 11.69 12.09
CA ALA A 172 45.92 10.87 13.01
C ALA A 172 44.42 11.15 12.74
N THR A 173 43.88 10.53 11.69
CA THR A 173 42.45 10.57 11.40
C THR A 173 41.76 9.78 12.50
N LEU A 174 41.15 10.54 13.40
CA LEU A 174 40.18 10.11 14.40
C LEU A 174 39.04 9.37 13.68
N HIS A 175 39.25 8.10 13.36
CA HIS A 175 38.22 7.23 12.82
C HIS A 175 37.16 7.09 13.92
N GLY A 176 36.10 7.89 13.80
CA GLY A 176 34.92 7.76 14.65
C GLY A 176 34.47 6.29 14.69
N PRO A 177 33.92 5.82 15.81
CA PRO A 177 33.58 4.41 16.00
C PRO A 177 32.72 3.94 14.83
N VAL A 178 33.26 3.02 14.03
CA VAL A 178 32.55 2.36 12.93
C VAL A 178 31.39 1.60 13.57
N LEU A 179 30.21 2.22 13.53
CA LEU A 179 28.99 1.67 14.09
C LEU A 179 28.64 0.40 13.30
N THR A 180 29.04 -0.74 13.85
CA THR A 180 28.83 -2.04 13.20
C THR A 180 27.34 -2.35 13.27
N GLN A 181 26.62 -2.15 12.17
CA GLN A 181 25.22 -2.52 12.08
C GLN A 181 25.09 -4.04 12.06
N ARG A 182 24.62 -4.62 13.17
CA ARG A 182 24.32 -6.05 13.26
C ARG A 182 22.90 -6.29 12.74
N MET A 183 22.79 -6.93 11.58
CA MET A 183 21.51 -7.41 11.07
C MET A 183 21.26 -8.83 11.54
N LYS A 184 20.05 -9.11 12.04
CA LYS A 184 19.63 -10.46 12.41
C LYS A 184 18.64 -10.94 11.36
N PHE A 185 18.87 -12.14 10.82
CA PHE A 185 17.87 -12.80 10.00
C PHE A 185 16.65 -13.12 10.87
N ILE A 186 15.50 -12.54 10.53
CA ILE A 186 14.25 -12.81 11.20
C ILE A 186 13.58 -13.97 10.48
N LYS A 187 13.24 -15.02 11.22
CA LYS A 187 12.51 -16.18 10.69
C LYS A 187 11.16 -15.69 10.16
N ILE A 188 10.89 -15.95 8.89
CA ILE A 188 9.62 -15.64 8.25
C ILE A 188 8.52 -16.38 9.02
N SER A 189 7.60 -15.62 9.62
CA SER A 189 6.61 -16.16 10.56
C SER A 189 5.50 -16.95 9.86
N GLN A 190 5.18 -16.62 8.60
CA GLN A 190 4.09 -17.25 7.85
C GLN A 190 4.47 -17.43 6.38
N THR A 191 4.22 -18.64 5.86
CA THR A 191 4.34 -18.99 4.45
C THR A 191 2.97 -19.37 3.92
N PHE A 192 2.51 -18.68 2.89
CA PHE A 192 1.20 -18.94 2.28
C PHE A 192 1.33 -19.98 1.17
N ALA A 193 0.50 -21.03 1.20
CA ALA A 193 0.43 -22.01 0.13
C ALA A 193 -0.31 -21.41 -1.07
N ALA A 194 0.34 -21.29 -2.23
CA ALA A 194 -0.23 -20.62 -3.41
C ALA A 194 -1.51 -21.27 -3.98
N ASN A 195 -1.86 -22.47 -3.52
CA ASN A 195 -3.02 -23.25 -4.00
C ASN A 195 -4.29 -22.98 -3.17
N ASP A 196 -4.23 -22.20 -2.09
CA ASP A 196 -5.37 -21.88 -1.21
C ASP A 196 -6.13 -20.63 -1.71
N THR A 197 -6.61 -20.73 -2.95
CA THR A 197 -7.34 -19.67 -3.67
C THR A 197 -8.82 -19.62 -3.27
N VAL A 198 -9.51 -18.50 -3.55
CA VAL A 198 -10.95 -18.34 -3.27
C VAL A 198 -11.76 -19.42 -3.97
N PHE A 199 -11.51 -19.63 -5.26
CA PHE A 199 -12.02 -20.79 -5.98
C PHE A 199 -10.85 -21.73 -6.29
N PRO A 200 -10.93 -23.01 -5.88
CA PRO A 200 -9.90 -24.00 -6.17
C PRO A 200 -10.00 -24.40 -7.64
N TRP A 201 -9.63 -23.48 -8.53
CA TRP A 201 -9.46 -23.79 -9.93
C TRP A 201 -8.24 -24.69 -10.03
N SER A 202 -8.42 -25.90 -10.57
CA SER A 202 -7.33 -26.84 -10.84
C SER A 202 -6.46 -26.30 -11.99
N VAL A 203 -5.73 -25.23 -11.71
CA VAL A 203 -4.77 -24.69 -12.67
C VAL A 203 -3.64 -25.70 -12.76
N THR A 204 -3.66 -26.52 -13.80
CA THR A 204 -2.62 -27.48 -14.17
C THR A 204 -1.25 -26.86 -13.90
N GLU A 205 -0.42 -27.56 -13.12
CA GLU A 205 0.78 -27.02 -12.48
C GLU A 205 1.82 -26.41 -13.45
N THR A 206 1.69 -26.65 -14.76
CA THR A 206 2.77 -26.51 -15.73
C THR A 206 2.65 -25.36 -16.75
N GLY A 207 1.55 -24.60 -16.82
CA GLY A 207 1.34 -23.63 -17.91
C GLY A 207 0.99 -22.19 -17.50
N ARG A 208 1.42 -21.21 -18.32
CA ARG A 208 0.75 -19.89 -18.42
C ARG A 208 -0.67 -20.12 -18.97
N CYS A 209 -1.61 -19.23 -18.64
CA CYS A 209 -2.92 -19.28 -19.28
C CYS A 209 -2.76 -19.16 -20.80
N SER A 210 -3.59 -19.89 -21.55
CA SER A 210 -3.59 -19.83 -23.01
C SER A 210 -3.79 -18.38 -23.47
N VAL A 211 -3.02 -17.94 -24.47
CA VAL A 211 -3.16 -16.60 -25.07
C VAL A 211 -4.59 -16.40 -25.58
N TRP A 212 -5.23 -17.47 -26.05
CA TRP A 212 -6.63 -17.48 -26.49
C TRP A 212 -7.65 -17.19 -25.38
N PHE A 213 -7.29 -17.42 -24.12
CA PHE A 213 -8.11 -17.03 -22.97
C PHE A 213 -7.78 -15.60 -22.52
N LEU A 214 -6.49 -15.24 -22.51
CA LEU A 214 -6.06 -13.93 -22.03
C LEU A 214 -6.48 -12.80 -22.96
N LEU A 215 -6.32 -12.96 -24.28
CA LEU A 215 -6.67 -11.94 -25.25
C LEU A 215 -8.13 -11.45 -25.12
N PRO A 216 -9.16 -12.33 -25.18
CA PRO A 216 -10.55 -11.88 -25.02
C PRO A 216 -10.80 -11.29 -23.63
N LEU A 217 -10.18 -11.82 -22.57
CA LEU A 217 -10.29 -11.26 -21.23
C LEU A 217 -9.84 -9.79 -21.20
N TYR A 218 -8.66 -9.48 -21.75
CA TYR A 218 -8.15 -8.10 -21.78
C TYR A 218 -8.94 -7.20 -22.72
N VAL A 219 -9.43 -7.71 -23.85
CA VAL A 219 -10.32 -6.95 -24.75
C VAL A 219 -11.61 -6.59 -24.01
N ILE A 220 -12.24 -7.54 -23.31
CA ILE A 220 -13.43 -7.32 -22.49
C ILE A 220 -13.14 -6.29 -21.40
N GLY A 221 -11.99 -6.39 -20.71
CA GLY A 221 -11.58 -5.42 -19.71
C GLY A 221 -11.40 -4.01 -20.28
N ALA A 222 -10.73 -3.88 -21.43
CA ALA A 222 -10.54 -2.60 -22.10
C ALA A 222 -11.88 -1.99 -22.54
N VAL A 223 -12.76 -2.79 -23.14
CA VAL A 223 -14.11 -2.36 -23.52
C VAL A 223 -14.90 -1.90 -22.30
N GLY A 224 -14.91 -2.68 -21.20
CA GLY A 224 -15.59 -2.31 -19.97
C GLY A 224 -15.08 -0.98 -19.39
N LEU A 225 -13.76 -0.77 -19.38
CA LEU A 225 -13.15 0.47 -18.90
C LEU A 225 -13.50 1.67 -19.79
N ILE A 226 -13.34 1.54 -21.11
CA ILE A 226 -13.65 2.60 -22.08
C ILE A 226 -15.13 2.97 -22.02
N LEU A 227 -16.03 1.98 -22.03
CA LEU A 227 -17.48 2.22 -21.95
C LEU A 227 -17.85 2.91 -20.65
N SER A 228 -17.24 2.53 -19.52
CA SER A 228 -17.48 3.17 -18.22
C SER A 228 -17.09 4.65 -18.21
N SER A 229 -16.01 5.04 -18.90
CA SER A 229 -15.62 6.44 -19.06
C SER A 229 -16.47 7.16 -20.10
N ALA A 230 -16.87 6.48 -21.18
CA ALA A 230 -17.70 7.04 -22.22
C ALA A 230 -19.13 7.36 -21.73
N VAL A 231 -19.70 6.56 -20.81
CA VAL A 231 -21.00 6.88 -20.19
C VAL A 231 -20.95 8.23 -19.46
N LEU A 232 -19.83 8.55 -18.79
CA LEU A 232 -19.67 9.85 -18.13
C LEU A 232 -19.69 10.99 -19.16
N VAL A 233 -18.90 10.85 -20.22
CA VAL A 233 -18.78 11.86 -21.29
C VAL A 233 -20.10 12.04 -22.04
N ASN A 234 -20.79 10.94 -22.36
CA ASN A 234 -22.09 10.97 -23.04
C ASN A 234 -23.17 11.56 -22.13
N GLY A 235 -23.16 11.21 -20.84
CA GLY A 235 -24.06 11.78 -19.84
C GLY A 235 -23.82 13.26 -19.58
N PHE A 236 -22.65 13.79 -19.96
CA PHE A 236 -22.33 15.21 -19.93
C PHE A 236 -22.82 15.97 -21.16
N ASN A 237 -22.99 15.29 -22.30
CA ASN A 237 -23.43 15.86 -23.57
C ASN A 237 -24.93 15.68 -23.83
N ASP A 238 -25.70 15.26 -22.81
CA ASP A 238 -27.15 15.02 -22.88
C ASP A 238 -27.60 14.12 -24.04
N VAL A 239 -26.81 13.08 -24.32
CA VAL A 239 -27.16 12.01 -25.28
C VAL A 239 -28.39 11.23 -24.79
N GLU A 240 -29.19 10.68 -25.73
CA GLU A 240 -30.41 9.92 -25.46
C GLU A 240 -30.28 8.86 -24.34
N TYR A 241 -31.28 8.82 -23.46
CA TYR A 241 -31.30 8.00 -22.24
C TYR A 241 -31.26 6.49 -22.50
N GLU A 242 -31.89 6.00 -23.58
CA GLU A 242 -31.98 4.56 -23.87
C GLU A 242 -30.61 3.97 -24.22
N GLY A 243 -29.83 4.68 -25.05
CA GLY A 243 -28.46 4.27 -25.39
C GLY A 243 -27.54 4.25 -24.18
N LEU A 244 -27.70 5.23 -23.27
CA LEU A 244 -26.88 5.35 -22.06
C LEU A 244 -27.09 4.17 -21.10
N LEU A 245 -28.33 3.73 -20.91
CA LEU A 245 -28.65 2.61 -20.03
C LEU A 245 -28.05 1.29 -20.54
N ALA A 246 -28.22 0.99 -21.82
CA ALA A 246 -27.63 -0.20 -22.44
C ALA A 246 -26.10 -0.17 -22.35
N GLN A 247 -25.50 0.99 -22.64
CA GLN A 247 -24.06 1.19 -22.53
C GLN A 247 -23.55 0.95 -21.10
N SER A 248 -24.24 1.47 -20.08
CA SER A 248 -23.89 1.25 -18.67
C SER A 248 -23.95 -0.22 -18.24
N TRP A 249 -24.98 -0.96 -18.68
CA TRP A 249 -25.08 -2.39 -18.41
C TRP A 249 -23.94 -3.18 -19.05
N ILE A 250 -23.64 -2.91 -20.32
CA ILE A 250 -22.52 -3.55 -21.02
C ILE A 250 -21.21 -3.24 -20.29
N ALA A 251 -21.00 -1.99 -19.86
CA ALA A 251 -19.82 -1.60 -19.10
C ALA A 251 -19.68 -2.41 -17.80
N VAL A 252 -20.75 -2.55 -17.01
CA VAL A 252 -20.74 -3.33 -15.75
C VAL A 252 -20.48 -4.81 -16.03
N LEU A 253 -21.15 -5.40 -17.02
CA LEU A 253 -21.00 -6.82 -17.36
C LEU A 253 -19.58 -7.13 -17.84
N CYS A 254 -18.99 -6.27 -18.69
CA CYS A 254 -17.61 -6.40 -19.13
C CYS A 254 -16.62 -6.25 -17.96
N SER A 255 -16.84 -5.28 -17.07
CA SER A 255 -16.02 -5.09 -15.87
C SER A 255 -16.08 -6.31 -14.94
N LEU A 256 -17.28 -6.87 -14.70
CA LEU A 256 -17.45 -8.08 -13.90
C LEU A 256 -16.80 -9.30 -14.55
N ALA A 257 -17.00 -9.51 -15.85
CA ALA A 257 -16.40 -10.61 -16.60
C ALA A 257 -14.86 -10.52 -16.57
N PHE A 258 -14.30 -9.31 -16.61
CA PHE A 258 -12.86 -9.10 -16.45
C PHE A 258 -12.36 -9.39 -15.04
N VAL A 259 -13.05 -8.89 -14.00
CA VAL A 259 -12.60 -8.99 -12.60
C VAL A 259 -12.83 -10.38 -12.00
N ALA A 260 -13.86 -11.11 -12.43
CA ALA A 260 -14.24 -12.40 -11.85
C ALA A 260 -13.10 -13.45 -11.84
N PRO A 261 -12.33 -13.67 -12.92
CA PRO A 261 -11.18 -14.57 -12.90
C PRO A 261 -10.10 -14.17 -11.88
N PHE A 262 -9.88 -12.88 -11.66
CA PHE A 262 -8.92 -12.40 -10.66
C PHE A 262 -9.39 -12.73 -9.25
N VAL A 263 -10.66 -12.42 -8.95
CA VAL A 263 -11.26 -12.72 -7.65
C VAL A 263 -11.21 -14.22 -7.35
N ALA A 264 -11.47 -15.06 -8.37
CA ALA A 264 -11.38 -16.51 -8.25
C ALA A 264 -9.97 -16.98 -7.86
N LEU A 265 -8.93 -16.30 -8.37
CA LEU A 265 -7.52 -16.63 -8.17
C LEU A 265 -6.88 -15.90 -6.98
N TYR A 266 -7.64 -15.08 -6.23
CA TYR A 266 -7.14 -14.46 -5.01
C TYR A 266 -6.81 -15.51 -3.96
N GLN A 267 -5.69 -15.33 -3.27
CA GLN A 267 -5.32 -16.17 -2.15
C GLN A 267 -6.12 -15.76 -0.93
N ARG A 268 -6.85 -16.70 -0.30
CA ARG A 268 -7.81 -16.40 0.78
C ARG A 268 -7.19 -15.64 1.96
N GLN A 269 -6.03 -16.11 2.42
CA GLN A 269 -5.34 -15.52 3.56
C GLN A 269 -4.75 -14.15 3.24
N LEU A 270 -4.25 -13.95 2.01
CA LEU A 270 -3.76 -12.65 1.56
C LEU A 270 -4.92 -11.68 1.36
N LEU A 271 -6.03 -12.11 0.77
CA LEU A 271 -7.24 -11.31 0.64
C LEU A 271 -7.75 -10.87 2.01
N LYS A 272 -7.84 -11.78 2.98
CA LYS A 272 -8.18 -11.44 4.36
C LYS A 272 -7.21 -10.41 4.93
N SER A 273 -5.90 -10.57 4.70
CA SER A 273 -4.90 -9.60 5.15
C SER A 273 -5.07 -8.24 4.47
N VAL A 274 -5.32 -8.19 3.15
CA VAL A 274 -5.58 -6.95 2.40
C VAL A 274 -6.83 -6.27 2.95
N VAL A 275 -7.96 -6.98 3.02
CA VAL A 275 -9.26 -6.41 3.39
C VAL A 275 -9.30 -5.94 4.85
N THR A 276 -8.52 -6.58 5.73
CA THR A 276 -8.35 -6.13 7.12
C THR A 276 -7.27 -5.07 7.29
N SER A 277 -6.49 -4.76 6.24
CA SER A 277 -5.50 -3.71 6.30
C SER A 277 -6.19 -2.34 6.32
N PHE A 278 -5.68 -1.43 7.17
CA PHE A 278 -6.24 -0.09 7.21
C PHE A 278 -6.09 0.63 5.86
N ASP A 279 -4.97 0.46 5.15
CA ASP A 279 -4.76 1.12 3.86
C ASP A 279 -5.88 0.77 2.88
N PHE A 280 -6.23 -0.53 2.80
CA PHE A 280 -7.39 -0.97 2.04
C PHE A 280 -8.69 -0.35 2.56
N LEU A 281 -9.00 -0.47 3.85
CA LEU A 281 -10.25 0.04 4.42
C LEU A 281 -10.41 1.55 4.21
N PHE A 282 -9.32 2.31 4.35
CA PHE A 282 -9.30 3.74 4.09
C PHE A 282 -9.60 4.03 2.64
N TYR A 283 -8.88 3.43 1.69
CA TYR A 283 -9.14 3.66 0.27
C TYR A 283 -10.53 3.19 -0.15
N ALA A 284 -10.94 2.00 0.30
CA ALA A 284 -12.26 1.45 0.04
C ALA A 284 -13.35 2.39 0.57
N PHE A 285 -13.26 2.85 1.82
CA PHE A 285 -14.22 3.80 2.40
C PHE A 285 -14.29 5.11 1.61
N GLN A 286 -13.15 5.73 1.28
CA GLN A 286 -13.12 6.99 0.53
C GLN A 286 -13.73 6.82 -0.86
N THR A 287 -13.44 5.70 -1.53
CA THR A 287 -13.93 5.37 -2.87
C THR A 287 -15.42 5.06 -2.86
N THR A 288 -15.89 4.19 -1.94
CA THR A 288 -17.30 3.80 -1.86
C THR A 288 -18.18 4.95 -1.40
N SER A 289 -17.73 5.77 -0.45
CA SER A 289 -18.46 6.97 -0.04
C SER A 289 -18.54 8.00 -1.16
N ALA A 290 -17.45 8.22 -1.91
CA ALA A 290 -17.48 9.10 -3.08
C ALA A 290 -18.48 8.60 -4.14
N ASN A 291 -18.44 7.31 -4.47
CA ASN A 291 -19.39 6.67 -5.38
C ASN A 291 -20.84 6.80 -4.89
N LEU A 292 -21.09 6.52 -3.61
CA LEU A 292 -22.42 6.65 -3.03
C LEU A 292 -22.94 8.08 -3.11
N CYS A 293 -22.09 9.09 -2.87
CA CYS A 293 -22.48 10.49 -3.04
C CYS A 293 -22.88 10.79 -4.48
N VAL A 294 -22.15 10.27 -5.47
CA VAL A 294 -22.51 10.45 -6.89
C VAL A 294 -23.87 9.83 -7.19
N CYS A 295 -24.15 8.62 -6.68
CA CYS A 295 -25.47 8.00 -6.83
C CYS A 295 -26.58 8.84 -6.18
N ILE A 296 -26.35 9.35 -4.96
CA ILE A 296 -27.30 10.19 -4.22
C ILE A 296 -27.56 11.51 -4.96
N MET A 297 -26.51 12.18 -5.46
CA MET A 297 -26.66 13.46 -6.18
C MET A 297 -27.39 13.30 -7.52
N TYR A 298 -27.28 12.13 -8.16
CA TYR A 298 -28.07 11.79 -9.35
C TYR A 298 -29.44 11.18 -9.03
N ASN A 299 -29.89 11.28 -7.78
CA ASN A 299 -31.16 10.73 -7.32
C ASN A 299 -31.37 9.26 -7.73
N TRP A 300 -30.31 8.46 -7.64
CA TRP A 300 -30.30 7.05 -8.01
C TRP A 300 -30.66 6.75 -9.47
N ASP A 301 -30.39 7.67 -10.40
CA ASP A 301 -30.52 7.41 -11.85
C ASP A 301 -29.78 6.12 -12.23
N THR A 302 -30.52 5.16 -12.79
CA THR A 302 -30.02 3.79 -12.98
C THR A 302 -28.78 3.77 -13.90
N SER A 303 -28.79 4.56 -14.97
CA SER A 303 -27.69 4.58 -15.93
C SER A 303 -26.39 5.11 -15.30
N ARG A 304 -26.48 6.19 -14.51
CA ARG A 304 -25.34 6.81 -13.82
C ARG A 304 -24.89 5.99 -12.62
N CYS A 305 -25.80 5.38 -11.88
CA CYS A 305 -25.47 4.45 -10.80
C CYS A 305 -24.73 3.22 -11.30
N LEU A 306 -25.12 2.66 -12.45
CA LEU A 306 -24.41 1.53 -13.07
C LEU A 306 -23.00 1.92 -13.53
N MET A 307 -22.83 3.12 -14.10
CA MET A 307 -21.50 3.66 -14.41
C MET A 307 -20.61 3.74 -13.16
N VAL A 308 -21.13 4.34 -12.08
CA VAL A 308 -20.43 4.45 -10.79
C VAL A 308 -20.13 3.08 -10.19
N LEU A 309 -21.04 2.11 -10.33
CA LEU A 309 -20.82 0.73 -9.92
C LEU A 309 -19.65 0.10 -10.68
N SER A 310 -19.58 0.31 -12.00
CA SER A 310 -18.45 -0.16 -12.82
C SER A 310 -17.13 0.45 -12.34
N TRP A 311 -17.09 1.76 -12.07
CA TRP A 311 -15.93 2.41 -11.47
C TRP A 311 -15.56 1.82 -10.10
N GLY A 312 -16.55 1.50 -9.28
CA GLY A 312 -16.37 0.81 -8.00
C GLY A 312 -15.75 -0.57 -8.17
N ILE A 313 -16.19 -1.36 -9.14
CA ILE A 313 -15.62 -2.69 -9.45
C ILE A 313 -14.14 -2.55 -9.84
N TRP A 314 -13.80 -1.61 -10.72
CA TRP A 314 -12.42 -1.33 -11.12
C TRP A 314 -11.54 -0.89 -9.94
N ALA A 315 -12.04 0.03 -9.11
CA ALA A 315 -11.31 0.49 -7.93
C ALA A 315 -11.07 -0.67 -6.93
N GLN A 316 -12.08 -1.50 -6.67
CA GLN A 316 -11.94 -2.67 -5.80
C GLN A 316 -10.97 -3.70 -6.37
N TRP A 317 -10.99 -3.94 -7.68
CA TRP A 317 -9.99 -4.78 -8.34
C TRP A 317 -8.57 -4.26 -8.08
N VAL A 318 -8.30 -2.97 -8.33
CA VAL A 318 -6.98 -2.38 -8.05
C VAL A 318 -6.56 -2.56 -6.59
N LEU A 319 -7.45 -2.25 -5.65
CA LEU A 319 -7.16 -2.34 -4.22
C LEU A 319 -6.94 -3.77 -3.72
N THR A 320 -7.49 -4.77 -4.43
CA THR A 320 -7.36 -6.20 -4.10
C THR A 320 -6.28 -6.93 -4.90
N LEU A 321 -5.59 -6.26 -5.84
CA LEU A 321 -4.52 -6.89 -6.65
C LEU A 321 -3.40 -7.52 -5.81
N ASP A 322 -3.15 -7.03 -4.60
CA ASP A 322 -2.18 -7.59 -3.66
C ASP A 322 -2.54 -8.98 -3.12
N ALA A 323 -3.82 -9.35 -3.19
CA ALA A 323 -4.28 -10.70 -2.86
C ALA A 323 -3.90 -11.73 -3.95
N LEU A 324 -3.55 -11.27 -5.14
CA LEU A 324 -3.09 -12.12 -6.24
C LEU A 324 -1.59 -12.38 -6.09
N THR A 325 -1.21 -13.65 -5.93
CA THR A 325 0.19 -14.03 -5.79
C THR A 325 0.99 -13.72 -7.07
N PRO A 326 2.32 -13.48 -7.00
CA PRO A 326 3.14 -13.20 -8.18
C PRO A 326 3.07 -14.32 -9.23
N VAL A 327 2.94 -15.57 -8.78
CA VAL A 327 2.78 -16.73 -9.66
C VAL A 327 1.48 -16.63 -10.46
N MET A 328 0.36 -16.26 -9.81
CA MET A 328 -0.91 -16.08 -10.50
C MET A 328 -0.92 -14.83 -11.40
N ARG A 329 -0.27 -13.74 -10.98
CA ARG A 329 -0.06 -12.54 -11.83
C ARG A 329 0.68 -12.90 -13.11
N GLU A 330 1.77 -13.65 -13.03
CA GLU A 330 2.52 -14.09 -14.21
C GLU A 330 1.67 -15.02 -15.09
N ARG A 331 0.90 -15.94 -14.50
CA ARG A 331 0.00 -16.82 -15.26
C ARG A 331 -1.07 -16.05 -16.03
N LEU A 332 -1.60 -14.97 -15.46
CA LEU A 332 -2.54 -14.05 -16.10
C LEU A 332 -1.87 -13.01 -17.02
N GLY A 333 -0.53 -12.95 -17.06
CA GLY A 333 0.22 -11.92 -17.79
C GLY A 333 0.04 -10.49 -17.23
N VAL A 334 -0.50 -10.37 -16.02
CA VAL A 334 -0.88 -9.08 -15.43
C VAL A 334 0.35 -8.41 -14.84
N HIS A 335 0.65 -7.22 -15.35
CA HIS A 335 1.63 -6.33 -14.74
C HIS A 335 0.94 -5.39 -13.77
N ILE A 336 1.50 -5.19 -12.58
CA ILE A 336 0.89 -4.31 -11.57
C ILE A 336 0.75 -2.86 -12.06
N ARG A 337 1.61 -2.45 -12.99
CA ARG A 337 1.58 -1.15 -13.66
C ARG A 337 0.30 -0.91 -14.45
N LEU A 338 -0.37 -1.96 -14.93
CA LEU A 338 -1.64 -1.86 -15.66
C LEU A 338 -2.78 -1.30 -14.80
N ALA A 339 -2.67 -1.38 -13.48
CA ALA A 339 -3.64 -0.78 -12.57
C ALA A 339 -3.53 0.75 -12.49
N ALA A 340 -2.36 1.33 -12.78
CA ALA A 340 -2.15 2.78 -12.70
C ALA A 340 -3.12 3.59 -13.58
N PRO A 341 -3.31 3.29 -14.88
CA PRO A 341 -4.27 4.02 -15.72
C PRO A 341 -5.71 3.89 -15.20
N VAL A 342 -6.09 2.76 -14.62
CA VAL A 342 -7.42 2.57 -14.01
C VAL A 342 -7.63 3.55 -12.86
N VAL A 343 -6.64 3.69 -11.97
CA VAL A 343 -6.69 4.66 -10.85
C VAL A 343 -6.72 6.10 -11.36
N VAL A 344 -5.97 6.41 -12.41
CA VAL A 344 -5.95 7.75 -13.04
C VAL A 344 -7.31 8.09 -13.62
N LEU A 345 -7.91 7.19 -14.41
CA LEU A 345 -9.23 7.39 -15.01
C LEU A 345 -10.33 7.52 -13.95
N PHE A 346 -10.27 6.70 -12.89
CA PHE A 346 -11.19 6.80 -11.77
C PHE A 346 -11.10 8.17 -11.08
N LEU A 347 -9.88 8.63 -10.76
CA LEU A 347 -9.68 9.94 -10.14
C LEU A 347 -10.13 11.08 -11.06
N ALA A 348 -9.77 11.00 -12.35
CA ALA A 348 -10.18 11.97 -13.35
C ALA A 348 -11.71 12.04 -13.49
N GLY A 349 -12.40 10.89 -13.45
CA GLY A 349 -13.85 10.82 -13.47
C GLY A 349 -14.50 11.58 -12.30
N HIS A 350 -14.00 11.36 -11.08
CA HIS A 350 -14.49 12.10 -9.90
C HIS A 350 -14.17 13.60 -9.94
N ILE A 351 -12.98 13.97 -10.40
CA ILE A 351 -12.60 15.38 -10.62
C ILE A 351 -13.51 16.01 -11.68
N ALA A 352 -13.83 15.30 -12.76
CA ALA A 352 -14.72 15.81 -13.80
C ALA A 352 -16.14 16.04 -13.28
N VAL A 353 -16.68 15.13 -12.47
CA VAL A 353 -17.98 15.35 -11.78
C VAL A 353 -17.90 16.56 -10.84
N MET A 354 -16.81 16.73 -10.09
CA MET A 354 -16.60 17.92 -9.24
C MET A 354 -16.55 19.21 -10.04
N CYS A 355 -15.79 19.23 -11.13
CA CYS A 355 -15.70 20.39 -12.00
C CYS A 355 -17.07 20.75 -12.58
N ARG A 356 -17.88 19.75 -12.93
CA ARG A 356 -19.23 19.97 -13.45
C ARG A 356 -20.16 20.58 -12.39
N ILE A 357 -20.10 20.12 -11.14
CA ILE A 357 -20.86 20.69 -10.01
C ILE A 357 -20.54 22.18 -9.81
N PHE A 358 -19.25 22.54 -9.82
CA PHE A 358 -18.83 23.89 -9.41
C PHE A 358 -18.67 24.91 -10.53
N PHE A 359 -18.40 24.48 -11.77
CA PHE A 359 -18.09 25.41 -12.87
C PHE A 359 -19.12 25.42 -13.99
N VAL A 360 -19.74 24.27 -14.30
CA VAL A 360 -20.68 24.17 -15.43
C VAL A 360 -22.10 24.39 -14.94
N GLY A 361 -22.44 23.86 -13.76
CA GLY A 361 -23.81 23.72 -13.31
C GLY A 361 -24.48 22.58 -14.09
N ASP A 362 -24.94 21.55 -13.38
CA ASP A 362 -25.71 20.46 -14.00
C ASP A 362 -27.08 20.40 -13.35
N VAL A 363 -28.11 20.60 -14.16
CA VAL A 363 -29.52 20.59 -13.73
C VAL A 363 -29.90 19.24 -13.12
N LYS A 364 -29.17 18.16 -13.46
CA LYS A 364 -29.44 16.80 -12.97
C LYS A 364 -28.76 16.49 -11.63
N LEU A 365 -27.78 17.29 -11.18
CA LEU A 365 -27.13 17.08 -9.87
C LEU A 365 -27.84 17.88 -8.78
N GLN A 366 -28.42 17.15 -7.83
CA GLN A 366 -29.13 17.72 -6.70
C GLN A 366 -28.29 17.61 -5.43
N ASP A 367 -28.25 18.67 -4.63
CA ASP A 367 -27.72 18.57 -3.27
C ASP A 367 -28.76 17.85 -2.41
N ALA A 368 -28.46 16.60 -2.07
CA ALA A 368 -29.34 15.77 -1.25
C ALA A 368 -28.76 15.60 0.15
N VAL A 369 -29.65 15.43 1.12
CA VAL A 369 -29.27 15.10 2.49
C VAL A 369 -28.90 13.61 2.55
N VAL A 370 -27.67 13.32 2.96
CA VAL A 370 -27.17 11.93 3.10
C VAL A 370 -27.59 11.36 4.45
N ILE A 371 -27.42 12.15 5.51
CA ILE A 371 -27.76 11.79 6.89
C ILE A 371 -28.40 13.00 7.53
N GLU A 372 -29.60 12.81 8.07
CA GLU A 372 -30.28 13.76 8.95
C GLU A 372 -30.44 13.11 10.32
N GLY A 373 -30.09 13.83 11.38
CA GLY A 373 -30.31 13.34 12.73
C GLY A 373 -30.17 14.44 13.77
N THR A 374 -30.76 14.22 14.95
CA THR A 374 -30.64 15.13 16.08
C THR A 374 -29.63 14.59 17.09
N ILE A 375 -28.54 15.32 17.34
CA ILE A 375 -27.55 14.98 18.36
C ILE A 375 -27.52 16.11 19.39
N TRP A 376 -27.75 15.80 20.67
CA TRP A 376 -27.81 16.79 21.76
C TRP A 376 -28.77 17.97 21.49
N ASN A 377 -29.98 17.68 21.01
CA ASN A 377 -31.00 18.67 20.63
C ASN A 377 -30.58 19.63 19.49
N ARG A 378 -29.52 19.31 18.73
CA ARG A 378 -29.15 20.04 17.51
C ARG A 378 -29.35 19.18 16.27
N HIS A 379 -29.90 19.78 15.23
CA HIS A 379 -30.07 19.12 13.93
C HIS A 379 -28.72 19.04 13.20
N LEU A 380 -28.21 17.83 13.04
CA LEU A 380 -27.08 17.51 12.19
C LEU A 380 -27.62 17.12 10.80
N ILE A 381 -27.24 17.89 9.79
CA ILE A 381 -27.60 17.63 8.39
C ILE A 381 -26.29 17.45 7.62
N VAL A 382 -26.01 16.23 7.19
CA VAL A 382 -24.86 15.92 6.33
C VAL A 382 -25.32 15.94 4.88
N ARG A 383 -24.87 16.94 4.13
CA ARG A 383 -25.19 17.12 2.71
C ARG A 383 -24.22 16.35 1.80
N ALA A 384 -24.72 15.90 0.65
CA ALA A 384 -23.97 15.06 -0.28
C ALA A 384 -22.78 15.81 -0.90
N ILE A 385 -22.97 17.06 -1.34
CA ILE A 385 -21.92 17.80 -2.05
C ILE A 385 -20.71 18.11 -1.16
N PRO A 386 -20.86 18.68 0.06
CA PRO A 386 -19.73 18.92 0.95
C PRO A 386 -18.99 17.64 1.34
N PHE A 387 -19.75 16.56 1.60
CA PHE A 387 -19.19 15.27 1.93
C PHE A 387 -18.39 14.70 0.76
N TYR A 388 -18.97 14.70 -0.45
CA TYR A 388 -18.33 14.30 -1.70
C TYR A 388 -17.05 15.12 -1.96
N PHE A 389 -17.09 16.45 -1.77
CA PHE A 389 -15.95 17.34 -1.94
C PHE A 389 -14.76 16.91 -1.08
N SER A 390 -15.04 16.66 0.20
CA SER A 390 -14.04 16.15 1.13
C SER A 390 -13.45 14.80 0.69
N ARG A 391 -14.28 13.88 0.17
CA ARG A 391 -13.81 12.57 -0.33
C ARG A 391 -12.90 12.74 -1.54
N VAL A 392 -13.31 13.49 -2.56
CA VAL A 392 -12.52 13.68 -3.80
C VAL A 392 -11.23 14.44 -3.53
N ALA A 393 -11.24 15.46 -2.66
CA ALA A 393 -10.02 16.13 -2.23
C ALA A 393 -9.05 15.16 -1.54
N THR A 394 -9.56 14.30 -0.66
CA THR A 394 -8.76 13.24 -0.03
C THR A 394 -8.22 12.28 -1.09
N LEU A 395 -9.06 11.73 -1.97
CA LEU A 395 -8.63 10.85 -3.05
C LEU A 395 -7.54 11.50 -3.91
N SER A 396 -7.68 12.78 -4.26
CA SER A 396 -6.71 13.55 -5.05
C SER A 396 -5.34 13.69 -4.38
N LEU A 397 -5.27 13.68 -3.05
CA LEU A 397 -4.01 13.70 -2.31
C LEU A 397 -3.37 12.30 -2.19
N TRP A 398 -4.20 11.27 -2.01
CA TRP A 398 -3.71 9.92 -1.71
C TRP A 398 -3.48 9.05 -2.95
N TYR A 399 -4.30 9.20 -3.98
CA TYR A 399 -4.19 8.43 -5.22
C TYR A 399 -2.90 8.69 -6.00
N PRO A 400 -2.34 9.92 -6.09
CA PRO A 400 -1.03 10.11 -6.69
C PRO A 400 0.06 9.27 -6.03
N ARG A 401 0.00 9.10 -4.70
CA ARG A 401 0.91 8.21 -3.97
C ARG A 401 0.69 6.75 -4.35
N LEU A 402 -0.56 6.31 -4.54
CA LEU A 402 -0.88 4.96 -5.01
C LEU A 402 -0.41 4.76 -6.46
N ILE A 403 -0.69 5.69 -7.36
CA ILE A 403 -0.27 5.70 -8.77
C ILE A 403 1.25 5.60 -8.85
N TRP A 404 1.97 6.45 -8.12
CA TRP A 404 3.44 6.40 -8.05
C TRP A 404 3.94 5.01 -7.62
N ARG A 405 3.31 4.39 -6.62
CA ARG A 405 3.65 3.03 -6.20
C ARG A 405 3.35 2.00 -7.29
N LEU A 406 2.22 2.08 -7.97
CA LEU A 406 1.84 1.16 -9.03
C LEU A 406 2.83 1.24 -10.21
N ILE A 407 3.28 2.44 -10.56
CA ILE A 407 4.23 2.67 -11.66
C ILE A 407 5.64 2.18 -11.28
N THR A 408 6.09 2.46 -10.06
CA THR A 408 7.45 2.12 -9.60
C THR A 408 7.59 0.68 -9.09
N ALA A 409 6.49 0.01 -8.73
CA ALA A 409 6.54 -1.36 -8.22
C ALA A 409 7.02 -2.35 -9.28
N SER A 410 7.79 -3.34 -8.83
CA SER A 410 8.02 -4.56 -9.62
C SER A 410 6.87 -5.55 -9.41
N ASN A 411 6.68 -6.50 -10.33
CA ASN A 411 5.57 -7.46 -10.26
C ASN A 411 5.58 -8.36 -9.01
N ALA A 412 6.75 -8.55 -8.39
CA ALA A 412 6.91 -9.29 -7.14
C ALA A 412 6.56 -8.45 -5.90
N GLU A 413 6.38 -7.13 -6.05
CA GLU A 413 6.05 -6.26 -4.95
C GLU A 413 4.55 -6.18 -4.66
N VAL A 414 4.30 -5.94 -3.39
CA VAL A 414 3.00 -5.69 -2.77
C VAL A 414 2.86 -4.17 -2.64
N THR A 415 1.69 -3.62 -3.00
CA THR A 415 1.45 -2.17 -3.16
C THR A 415 0.66 -1.54 -2.01
N ILE A 416 -0.37 -2.23 -1.54
CA ILE A 416 -1.23 -1.96 -0.38
C ILE A 416 -0.63 -2.59 0.89
N LEU A 417 -0.35 -3.90 0.89
CA LEU A 417 0.15 -4.66 2.07
C LEU A 417 1.67 -4.50 2.35
N ARG A 418 2.24 -3.33 2.07
CA ARG A 418 3.71 -3.13 2.19
C ARG A 418 4.24 -3.49 3.58
N GLY A 419 5.21 -4.41 3.60
CA GLY A 419 6.01 -4.75 4.77
C GLY A 419 5.44 -5.82 5.70
N SER A 420 4.18 -6.25 5.49
CA SER A 420 3.59 -7.35 6.28
C SER A 420 3.77 -8.72 5.62
N VAL A 421 3.84 -8.76 4.29
CA VAL A 421 3.92 -9.99 3.50
C VAL A 421 5.13 -9.96 2.57
N TYR A 422 5.84 -11.08 2.51
CA TYR A 422 6.94 -11.31 1.59
C TYR A 422 6.64 -12.56 0.76
N TYR A 423 6.82 -12.44 -0.56
CA TYR A 423 6.80 -13.61 -1.43
C TYR A 423 8.20 -14.21 -1.46
N ASP A 424 8.30 -15.51 -1.15
CA ASP A 424 9.54 -16.25 -1.37
C ASP A 424 9.83 -16.26 -2.87
N ASN A 425 11.07 -15.94 -3.26
CA ASN A 425 11.50 -15.87 -4.66
C ASN A 425 11.53 -17.28 -5.26
N TYR A 426 10.36 -17.79 -5.63
CA TYR A 426 10.19 -19.13 -6.19
C TYR A 426 11.05 -19.34 -7.45
N PHE A 427 11.25 -18.29 -8.26
CA PHE A 427 12.10 -18.33 -9.45
C PHE A 427 13.58 -18.56 -9.15
N ALA A 428 14.10 -17.97 -8.07
CA ALA A 428 15.47 -18.20 -7.64
C ALA A 428 15.70 -19.67 -7.23
N LYS A 429 14.68 -20.32 -6.65
CA LYS A 429 14.72 -21.75 -6.32
C LYS A 429 14.64 -22.64 -7.56
N ARG A 430 13.81 -22.30 -8.55
CA ARG A 430 13.70 -23.08 -9.80
C ARG A 430 15.00 -23.01 -10.63
N GLY A 431 15.64 -21.84 -10.69
CA GLY A 431 16.97 -21.67 -11.28
C GLY A 431 18.03 -22.54 -10.59
N ARG A 432 18.12 -22.48 -9.25
CA ARG A 432 19.09 -23.30 -8.49
C ARG A 432 18.86 -24.80 -8.60
N ARG A 433 17.61 -25.27 -8.62
CA ARG A 433 17.30 -26.70 -8.80
C ARG A 433 17.69 -27.17 -10.20
N ARG A 434 17.48 -26.34 -11.24
CA ARG A 434 17.91 -26.67 -12.60
C ARG A 434 19.44 -26.69 -12.71
N SER A 435 20.14 -25.72 -12.11
CA SER A 435 21.61 -25.73 -12.06
C SER A 435 22.15 -26.93 -11.29
N ARG A 436 21.58 -27.29 -10.14
CA ARG A 436 22.00 -28.50 -9.40
C ARG A 436 21.71 -29.79 -10.16
N ALA A 437 20.59 -29.89 -10.88
CA ALA A 437 20.28 -31.05 -11.70
C ALA A 437 21.25 -31.18 -12.89
N VAL A 438 21.68 -30.05 -13.48
CA VAL A 438 22.69 -30.03 -14.54
C VAL A 438 24.09 -30.35 -13.99
N THR A 439 24.47 -29.83 -12.83
CA THR A 439 25.75 -30.16 -12.19
C THR A 439 25.81 -31.61 -11.72
N ALA A 440 24.72 -32.17 -11.19
CA ALA A 440 24.66 -33.58 -10.77
C ALA A 440 24.75 -34.56 -11.95
N LYS A 441 24.31 -34.16 -13.15
CA LYS A 441 24.41 -34.99 -14.36
C LYS A 441 25.80 -34.99 -14.99
N ASN A 442 26.67 -34.04 -14.61
CA ASN A 442 28.04 -33.90 -15.10
C ASN A 442 29.09 -34.40 -14.10
N ILE A 443 28.71 -35.12 -13.05
CA ILE A 443 29.68 -35.86 -12.23
C ILE A 443 29.94 -37.18 -12.95
N PRO A 444 31.12 -37.37 -13.58
CA PRO A 444 31.46 -38.65 -14.19
C PRO A 444 31.44 -39.73 -13.11
N GLU A 445 30.69 -40.79 -13.40
CA GLU A 445 30.51 -41.96 -12.57
C GLU A 445 31.88 -42.65 -12.39
N ARG A 446 32.62 -42.24 -11.35
CA ARG A 446 33.83 -42.94 -10.93
C ARG A 446 33.39 -44.28 -10.36
N GLN A 447 33.57 -45.34 -11.15
CA GLN A 447 33.53 -46.72 -10.68
C GLN A 447 34.40 -46.86 -9.43
N HIS A 448 33.78 -47.08 -8.28
CA HIS A 448 34.50 -47.49 -7.08
C HIS A 448 33.81 -48.70 -6.42
N GLY A 449 34.52 -49.81 -6.56
CA GLY A 449 34.58 -51.02 -5.74
C GLY A 449 33.54 -51.20 -4.65
N LYS A 450 32.82 -52.32 -4.77
CA LYS A 450 32.14 -53.00 -3.68
C LYS A 450 33.12 -53.29 -2.54
N THR A 451 32.92 -52.68 -1.38
CA THR A 451 33.46 -53.23 -0.12
C THR A 451 32.38 -53.24 0.93
N HIS A 452 32.04 -54.46 1.34
CA HIS A 452 31.14 -54.83 2.42
C HIS A 452 31.64 -54.28 3.76
N ARG A 453 30.83 -53.52 4.52
CA ARG A 453 30.94 -53.52 5.99
C ARG A 453 29.67 -53.07 6.71
N ARG A 454 29.36 -53.86 7.75
CA ARG A 454 28.23 -53.85 8.70
C ARG A 454 27.98 -52.53 9.43
N ASP A 455 26.68 -52.34 9.72
CA ASP A 455 26.04 -51.91 10.97
C ASP A 455 26.75 -50.91 11.88
N GLN A 456 26.15 -49.73 12.03
CA GLN A 456 25.89 -49.15 13.36
C GLN A 456 24.82 -48.05 13.30
N VAL A 457 23.80 -48.26 14.13
CA VAL A 457 22.72 -47.33 14.49
C VAL A 457 23.22 -46.40 15.60
N ALA A 458 23.06 -45.08 15.47
CA ALA A 458 22.77 -44.08 16.53
C ALA A 458 22.65 -42.66 15.91
N PRO A 459 22.24 -41.60 16.64
CA PRO A 459 20.90 -41.04 16.56
C PRO A 459 20.87 -39.62 15.96
N ALA A 460 19.64 -39.13 15.75
CA ALA A 460 19.31 -37.82 15.22
C ALA A 460 20.03 -36.67 15.97
N VAL A 461 20.93 -36.00 15.25
CA VAL A 461 21.55 -34.74 15.66
C VAL A 461 20.61 -33.59 15.29
N ASN A 462 20.16 -32.89 16.33
CA ASN A 462 19.42 -31.64 16.25
C ASN A 462 20.32 -30.59 15.59
N CYS A 463 19.96 -30.15 14.38
CA CYS A 463 20.74 -29.17 13.62
C CYS A 463 20.39 -27.75 14.07
N ASP A 464 21.10 -27.25 15.08
CA ASP A 464 21.26 -25.81 15.28
C ASP A 464 22.02 -25.24 14.08
N GLY A 465 21.32 -24.45 13.26
CA GLY A 465 21.89 -23.85 12.05
C GLY A 465 23.00 -22.84 12.37
N PRO A 466 24.03 -22.72 11.52
CA PRO A 466 25.13 -21.79 11.74
C PRO A 466 24.66 -20.33 11.64
N THR A 467 25.12 -19.52 12.58
CA THR A 467 24.97 -18.06 12.55
C THR A 467 25.95 -17.50 11.52
N ALA A 468 25.47 -17.15 10.32
CA ALA A 468 26.29 -16.52 9.29
C ALA A 468 26.42 -15.01 9.54
N LEU A 469 27.67 -14.52 9.58
CA LEU A 469 28.01 -13.10 9.62
C LEU A 469 28.11 -12.56 8.18
N ILE A 470 27.47 -11.43 7.90
CA ILE A 470 27.32 -10.85 6.55
C ILE A 470 27.90 -9.44 6.55
N ALA A 471 28.80 -9.14 5.61
CA ALA A 471 29.29 -7.80 5.32
C ALA A 471 28.46 -7.17 4.18
N ILE A 472 28.27 -5.84 4.22
CA ILE A 472 27.52 -5.09 3.22
C ILE A 472 28.43 -4.02 2.62
N GLN A 473 28.45 -3.95 1.29
CA GLN A 473 29.02 -2.85 0.52
C GLN A 473 27.85 -1.95 0.06
N PRO A 474 27.80 -0.67 0.47
CA PRO A 474 26.79 0.26 -0.04
C PRO A 474 27.14 0.68 -1.48
N HIS A 475 26.12 0.75 -2.34
CA HIS A 475 26.19 1.43 -3.65
C HIS A 475 25.67 2.85 -3.54
#